data_AF-A0A7Y4WDE9-F1
#
_entry.id   AF-A0A7Y4WDE9-F1
#
_cell.length_a   1.000
_cell.length_b   1.000
_cell.length_c   1.000
_cell.angle_alpha   90.00
_cell.angle_beta   90.00
_cell.angle_gamma   90.00
#
_symmetry.space_group_name_H-M   'P 1'
#
loop_
_entity.id
_entity.type
_entity.pdbx_description
1 polymer ?
#
loop_
_entity_poly.entity_id
_entity_poly.type
_entity_poly.pdbx_seq_one_letter_code
_entity_poly.pdbx_strand_id
1 'polypeptide(L)'
;MPEPSNSSVGSILTWTKVIYLLHAFSLLTGILGAATVIGSFLIGWPSIIAVILNYVKRDDARGTWLESHFRWQIRTFWFGAVWVGLCGLFIVMTLGLGILIAWLPLGLITIWFIYRIIRGWLAQSEGRPMYT
;
A
#
# COMPACT_ATOMS: atom_id res chain seq x y z
N MET A 1 -11.69 -27.24 3.62
CA MET A 1 -11.55 -26.74 2.23
C MET A 1 -10.41 -27.51 1.58
N PRO A 2 -10.48 -27.85 0.29
CA PRO A 2 -9.37 -28.50 -0.40
C PRO A 2 -8.14 -27.58 -0.41
N GLU A 3 -6.95 -28.15 -0.25
CA GLU A 3 -5.67 -27.45 -0.37
C GLU A 3 -5.55 -26.83 -1.78
N PRO A 4 -5.16 -25.56 -1.92
CA PRO A 4 -5.02 -24.91 -3.21
C PRO A 4 -3.92 -25.57 -4.05
N SER A 5 -4.15 -25.72 -5.36
CA SER A 5 -3.20 -26.35 -6.27
C SER A 5 -1.98 -25.44 -6.54
N ASN A 6 -0.85 -26.02 -6.96
CA ASN A 6 0.36 -25.25 -7.26
C ASN A 6 0.14 -24.16 -8.34
N SER A 7 -0.74 -24.41 -9.31
CA SER A 7 -1.09 -23.42 -10.35
C SER A 7 -1.94 -22.28 -9.80
N SER A 8 -2.86 -22.53 -8.86
CA SER A 8 -3.63 -21.45 -8.21
C SER A 8 -2.74 -20.59 -7.33
N VAL A 9 -1.83 -21.20 -6.56
CA VAL A 9 -0.84 -20.46 -5.75
C VAL A 9 0.05 -19.57 -6.62
N GLY A 10 0.50 -20.06 -7.77
CA GLY A 10 1.28 -19.27 -8.74
C GLY A 10 0.54 -18.05 -9.30
N SER A 11 -0.77 -18.20 -9.57
CA SER A 11 -1.63 -17.09 -10.01
C SER A 11 -1.78 -16.02 -8.93
N ILE A 12 -2.05 -16.43 -7.69
CA ILE A 12 -2.22 -15.53 -6.55
C ILE A 12 -0.91 -14.79 -6.23
N LEU A 13 0.23 -15.48 -6.37
CA LEU A 13 1.56 -14.86 -6.22
C LEU A 13 1.76 -13.73 -7.25
N THR A 14 1.35 -13.96 -8.50
CA THR A 14 1.41 -12.94 -9.56
C THR A 14 0.59 -11.71 -9.19
N TRP A 15 -0.65 -11.88 -8.74
CA TRP A 15 -1.50 -10.77 -8.29
C TRP A 15 -0.91 -10.02 -7.11
N THR A 16 -0.35 -10.74 -6.14
CA THR A 16 0.30 -10.12 -4.98
C THR A 16 1.48 -9.24 -5.41
N LYS A 17 2.28 -9.67 -6.39
CA LYS A 17 3.37 -8.85 -6.97
C LYS A 17 2.84 -7.63 -7.70
N VAL A 18 1.80 -7.79 -8.53
CA VAL A 18 1.15 -6.68 -9.26
C VAL A 18 0.67 -5.61 -8.28
N ILE A 19 0.05 -6.01 -7.18
CA ILE A 19 -0.44 -5.10 -6.15
C ILE A 19 0.72 -4.34 -5.48
N TYR A 20 1.83 -5.01 -5.14
CA TYR A 20 3.02 -4.32 -4.63
C TYR A 20 3.58 -3.31 -5.63
N LEU A 21 3.66 -3.68 -6.91
CA LEU A 21 4.13 -2.79 -7.97
C LEU A 21 3.21 -1.59 -8.16
N LEU A 22 1.89 -1.76 -8.09
CA LEU A 22 0.94 -0.66 -8.19
C LEU A 22 1.10 0.34 -7.03
N HIS A 23 1.27 -0.14 -5.80
CA HIS A 23 1.57 0.74 -4.66
C HIS A 23 2.93 1.42 -4.80
N ALA A 24 3.97 0.70 -5.24
CA ALA A 24 5.30 1.26 -5.46
C ALA A 24 5.29 2.32 -6.56
N PHE A 25 4.58 2.07 -7.66
CA PHE A 25 4.40 3.02 -8.75
C PHE A 25 3.67 4.26 -8.26
N SER A 26 2.57 4.11 -7.50
CA SER A 26 1.87 5.24 -6.90
C SER A 26 2.79 6.07 -6.00
N LEU A 27 3.64 5.41 -5.20
CA LEU A 27 4.62 6.08 -4.32
C LEU A 27 5.63 6.87 -5.14
N LEU A 28 6.20 6.25 -6.17
CA LEU A 28 7.17 6.87 -7.05
C LEU A 28 6.58 8.10 -7.75
N THR A 29 5.35 8.00 -8.27
CA THR A 29 4.67 9.14 -8.88
C THR A 29 4.41 10.27 -7.89
N GLY A 30 4.09 9.95 -6.63
CA GLY A 30 3.92 10.93 -5.56
C GLY A 30 5.22 11.64 -5.17
N ILE A 31 6.37 10.94 -5.23
CA ILE A 31 7.69 11.50 -4.94
C ILE A 31 8.19 12.40 -6.09
N LEU A 32 8.03 11.95 -7.34
CA LEU A 32 8.60 12.63 -8.52
C LEU A 32 7.74 13.81 -9.02
N GLY A 33 6.42 13.77 -8.79
CA GLY A 33 5.52 14.83 -9.21
C GLY A 33 5.55 16.03 -8.26
N ALA A 34 6.35 17.06 -8.58
CA ALA A 34 6.40 18.34 -7.87
C ALA A 34 5.11 19.21 -7.95
N ALA A 35 3.96 18.64 -8.31
CA ALA A 35 2.72 19.40 -8.42
C ALA A 35 2.03 19.51 -7.06
N THR A 36 1.10 20.44 -6.92
CA THR A 36 0.21 20.74 -5.78
C THR A 36 -0.70 19.55 -5.40
N VAL A 37 -0.05 18.47 -4.97
CA VAL A 37 -0.50 17.08 -5.03
C VAL A 37 -0.41 16.45 -3.64
N ILE A 38 -0.94 17.13 -2.64
CA ILE A 38 -1.08 16.56 -1.27
C ILE A 38 -1.96 15.28 -1.27
N GLY A 39 -2.56 14.90 -2.42
CA GLY A 39 -3.40 13.72 -2.59
C GLY A 39 -2.87 12.52 -3.40
N SER A 40 -1.81 12.59 -4.23
CA SER A 40 -1.63 11.52 -5.28
C SER A 40 -1.22 10.14 -4.78
N PHE A 41 -0.82 9.97 -3.52
CA PHE A 41 -0.52 8.62 -3.03
C PHE A 41 -1.78 7.83 -2.65
N LEU A 42 -2.79 8.51 -2.10
CA LEU A 42 -4.08 7.91 -1.71
C LEU A 42 -5.18 8.12 -2.75
N ILE A 43 -5.06 9.19 -3.53
CA ILE A 43 -5.98 9.60 -4.59
C ILE A 43 -5.37 9.24 -5.96
N GLY A 44 -4.13 8.74 -5.99
CA GLY A 44 -3.54 8.12 -7.16
C GLY A 44 -4.34 6.89 -7.56
N TRP A 45 -4.77 6.89 -8.80
CA TRP A 45 -5.56 5.85 -9.44
C TRP A 45 -4.87 4.47 -9.29
N PRO A 46 -3.52 4.35 -9.38
CA PRO A 46 -2.84 3.07 -9.16
C PRO A 46 -3.03 2.47 -7.75
N SER A 47 -2.97 3.27 -6.67
CA SER A 47 -3.09 2.77 -5.29
C SER A 47 -4.55 2.37 -4.96
N ILE A 48 -5.52 3.12 -5.49
CA ILE A 48 -6.95 2.76 -5.43
C ILE A 48 -7.18 1.42 -6.15
N ILE A 49 -6.67 1.26 -7.37
CA ILE A 49 -6.77 0.00 -8.12
C ILE A 49 -6.13 -1.14 -7.31
N ALA A 50 -4.96 -0.91 -6.71
CA ALA A 50 -4.27 -1.92 -5.90
C ALA A 50 -5.09 -2.38 -4.69
N VAL A 51 -5.74 -1.47 -3.94
CA VAL A 51 -6.58 -1.87 -2.80
C VAL A 51 -7.88 -2.55 -3.24
N ILE A 52 -8.46 -2.16 -4.37
CA ILE A 52 -9.62 -2.86 -4.96
C ILE A 52 -9.22 -4.29 -5.33
N LEU A 53 -8.11 -4.47 -6.04
CA LEU A 53 -7.59 -5.79 -6.39
C LEU A 53 -7.28 -6.62 -5.15
N ASN A 54 -6.76 -6.00 -4.08
CA ASN A 54 -6.58 -6.68 -2.81
C ASN A 54 -7.88 -7.27 -2.28
N TYR A 55 -8.96 -6.49 -2.24
CA TYR A 55 -10.25 -6.98 -1.74
C TYR A 55 -10.86 -8.04 -2.66
N VAL A 56 -10.80 -7.84 -3.97
CA VAL A 56 -11.33 -8.79 -4.97
C VAL A 56 -10.59 -10.13 -4.92
N LYS A 57 -9.27 -10.12 -4.74
CA LYS A 57 -8.42 -11.32 -4.76
C LYS A 57 -8.10 -11.91 -3.38
N ARG A 58 -8.55 -11.27 -2.31
CA ARG A 58 -8.29 -11.73 -0.93
C ARG A 58 -8.84 -13.13 -0.68
N ASP A 59 -10.04 -13.43 -1.16
CA ASP A 59 -10.68 -14.72 -0.88
C ASP A 59 -9.97 -15.87 -1.59
N ASP A 60 -9.39 -15.63 -2.78
CA ASP A 60 -8.54 -16.59 -3.51
C ASP A 60 -7.29 -16.96 -2.68
N ALA A 61 -6.78 -16.05 -1.84
CA ALA A 61 -5.57 -16.25 -1.05
C ALA A 61 -5.81 -17.00 0.28
N ARG A 62 -7.06 -17.31 0.66
CA ARG A 62 -7.38 -17.94 1.94
C ARG A 62 -6.72 -19.31 2.08
N GLY A 63 -6.18 -19.58 3.27
CA GLY A 63 -5.49 -20.84 3.54
C GLY A 63 -4.11 -20.94 2.88
N THR A 64 -3.65 -19.90 2.19
CA THR A 64 -2.27 -19.78 1.71
C THR A 64 -1.48 -18.82 2.58
N TRP A 65 -0.15 -18.92 2.54
CA TRP A 65 0.75 -17.95 3.19
C TRP A 65 0.60 -16.52 2.63
N LEU A 66 0.06 -16.38 1.41
CA LEU A 66 -0.20 -15.09 0.76
C LEU A 66 -1.36 -14.31 1.40
N GLU A 67 -2.25 -14.96 2.16
CA GLU A 67 -3.34 -14.29 2.88
C GLU A 67 -2.80 -13.16 3.78
N SER A 68 -1.66 -13.39 4.42
CA SER A 68 -0.98 -12.42 5.26
C SER A 68 -0.47 -11.19 4.48
N HIS A 69 -0.09 -11.37 3.20
CA HIS A 69 0.34 -10.30 2.29
C HIS A 69 -0.83 -9.41 1.87
N PHE A 70 -1.96 -10.01 1.46
CA PHE A 70 -3.17 -9.24 1.14
C PHE A 70 -3.62 -8.40 2.33
N ARG A 71 -3.64 -8.97 3.53
CA ARG A 71 -3.97 -8.23 4.76
C ARG A 71 -2.93 -7.15 5.07
N TRP A 72 -1.64 -7.40 4.83
CA TRP A 72 -0.59 -6.41 4.99
C TRP A 72 -0.76 -5.22 4.03
N GLN A 73 -1.05 -5.48 2.76
CA GLN A 73 -1.25 -4.46 1.72
C GLN A 73 -2.49 -3.61 2.03
N ILE A 74 -3.62 -4.25 2.36
CA ILE A 74 -4.86 -3.56 2.78
C ILE A 74 -4.61 -2.64 3.99
N ARG A 75 -3.94 -3.15 5.03
CA ARG A 75 -3.60 -2.34 6.22
C ARG A 75 -2.68 -1.18 5.88
N THR A 76 -1.71 -1.40 5.00
CA THR A 76 -0.78 -0.34 4.55
C THR A 76 -1.55 0.77 3.86
N PHE A 77 -2.50 0.43 2.98
CA PHE A 77 -3.37 1.41 2.33
C PHE A 77 -4.17 2.21 3.35
N TRP A 78 -4.90 1.56 4.26
CA TRP A 78 -5.80 2.27 5.19
C TRP A 78 -5.08 3.07 6.27
N PHE A 79 -3.97 2.57 6.83
CA PHE A 79 -3.15 3.38 7.75
C PHE A 79 -2.54 4.57 7.02
N GLY A 80 -2.09 4.34 5.80
CA GLY A 80 -1.72 5.39 4.87
C GLY A 80 -2.80 6.46 4.69
N ALA A 81 -4.02 5.99 4.41
CA ALA A 81 -5.21 6.81 4.18
C ALA A 81 -5.47 7.76 5.35
N VAL A 82 -5.44 7.19 6.55
CA VAL A 82 -5.61 7.93 7.79
C VAL A 82 -4.49 8.94 8.00
N TRP A 83 -3.22 8.54 7.89
CA TRP A 83 -2.09 9.43 8.21
C TRP A 83 -1.99 10.65 7.29
N VAL A 84 -2.13 10.46 5.98
CA VAL A 84 -2.15 11.58 5.03
C VAL A 84 -3.43 12.39 5.20
N GLY A 85 -4.57 11.75 5.46
CA GLY A 85 -5.83 12.44 5.77
C GLY A 85 -5.70 13.35 7.00
N LEU A 86 -5.02 12.90 8.06
CA LEU A 86 -4.72 13.71 9.24
C LEU A 86 -3.79 14.89 8.92
N CYS A 87 -2.79 14.69 8.05
CA CYS A 87 -1.94 15.79 7.57
C CYS A 87 -2.76 16.81 6.78
N GLY A 88 -3.64 16.36 5.89
CA GLY A 88 -4.55 17.22 5.14
C GLY A 88 -5.50 18.00 6.05
N LEU A 89 -6.10 17.32 7.03
CA LEU A 89 -6.97 17.95 8.03
C LEU A 89 -6.21 19.01 8.83
N PHE A 90 -4.98 18.71 9.28
CA PHE A 90 -4.13 19.68 9.99
C PHE A 90 -3.88 20.95 9.16
N ILE A 91 -3.58 20.80 7.86
CA ILE A 91 -3.39 21.94 6.95
C ILE A 91 -4.67 22.76 6.83
N VAL A 92 -5.83 22.11 6.66
CA VAL A 92 -7.13 22.81 6.56
C VAL A 92 -7.47 23.56 7.86
N MET A 93 -7.32 22.90 9.01
CA MET A 93 -7.61 23.48 10.33
C MET A 93 -6.71 24.67 10.69
N THR A 94 -5.52 24.76 10.09
CA THR A 94 -4.58 25.87 10.25
C THR A 94 -4.71 26.93 9.15
N LEU A 95 -5.82 26.94 8.41
CA LEU A 95 -6.08 27.86 7.29
C LEU A 95 -4.96 27.83 6.23
N GLY A 96 -4.32 26.67 6.04
CA GLY A 96 -3.23 26.46 5.08
C GLY A 96 -1.83 26.68 5.66
N LEU A 97 -1.66 27.35 6.81
CA LEU A 97 -0.34 27.61 7.39
C LEU A 97 0.41 26.34 7.80
N GLY A 98 -0.32 25.28 8.13
CA GLY A 98 0.24 23.98 8.50
C GLY A 98 1.12 23.36 7.42
N ILE A 99 1.00 23.78 6.15
CA ILE A 99 1.84 23.28 5.05
C ILE A 99 3.33 23.51 5.28
N LEU A 100 3.68 24.59 6.00
CA LEU A 100 5.06 24.95 6.33
C LEU A 100 5.77 23.91 7.21
N ILE A 101 4.98 23.05 7.88
CA ILE A 101 5.48 22.03 8.83
C ILE A 101 5.04 20.63 8.40
N ALA A 102 3.93 20.49 7.66
CA ALA A 102 3.36 19.20 7.25
C ALA A 102 4.28 18.35 6.36
N TRP A 103 5.31 18.94 5.74
CA TRP A 103 6.32 18.18 4.99
C TRP A 103 7.10 17.20 5.87
N LEU A 104 7.28 17.48 7.17
CA LEU A 104 7.94 16.57 8.12
C LEU A 104 7.16 15.26 8.32
N PRO A 105 5.89 15.27 8.78
CA PRO A 105 5.12 14.04 8.92
C PRO A 105 4.88 13.35 7.57
N LEU A 106 4.68 14.10 6.48
CA LEU A 106 4.55 13.50 5.14
C LEU A 106 5.83 12.77 4.69
N GLY A 107 7.01 13.30 5.02
CA GLY A 107 8.29 12.63 4.79
C GLY A 107 8.40 11.32 5.58
N LEU A 108 8.03 11.34 6.86
CA LEU A 108 8.02 10.13 7.70
C LEU A 108 7.05 9.06 7.18
N ILE A 109 5.85 9.47 6.75
CA ILE A 109 4.86 8.58 6.13
C ILE A 109 5.42 7.97 4.85
N THR A 110 6.12 8.76 4.03
CA THR A 110 6.76 8.28 2.79
C THR A 110 7.81 7.21 3.09
N ILE A 111 8.72 7.47 4.04
CA ILE A 111 9.73 6.48 4.48
C ILE A 111 9.06 5.21 5.01
N TRP A 112 8.00 5.37 5.80
CA TRP A 112 7.22 4.26 6.32
C TRP A 112 6.59 3.42 5.18
N PHE A 113 6.04 4.03 4.13
CA PHE A 113 5.54 3.31 2.97
C PHE A 113 6.63 2.54 2.23
N ILE A 114 7.78 3.17 1.98
CA ILE A 114 8.94 2.52 1.35
C ILE A 114 9.31 1.26 2.14
N TYR A 115 9.46 1.38 3.46
CA TYR A 115 9.72 0.25 4.34
C TYR A 115 8.66 -0.84 4.20
N ARG A 116 7.37 -0.50 4.26
CA ARG A 116 6.26 -1.47 4.20
C ARG A 116 6.23 -2.24 2.88
N ILE A 117 6.52 -1.57 1.77
CA ILE A 117 6.57 -2.17 0.42
C ILE A 117 7.79 -3.08 0.31
N ILE A 118 8.99 -2.60 0.68
CA ILE A 118 10.22 -3.40 0.60
C ILE A 118 10.12 -4.65 1.47
N ARG A 119 9.65 -4.51 2.72
CA ARG A 119 9.47 -5.66 3.62
C ARG A 119 8.47 -6.66 3.07
N GLY A 120 7.37 -6.17 2.52
CA GLY A 120 6.35 -6.98 1.86
C GLY A 120 6.89 -7.78 0.69
N TRP A 121 7.67 -7.11 -0.16
CA TRP A 121 8.31 -7.70 -1.33
C TRP A 121 9.36 -8.76 -0.96
N LEU A 122 10.24 -8.46 -0.01
CA LEU A 122 11.29 -9.39 0.43
C LEU A 122 10.69 -10.67 1.00
N ALA A 123 9.76 -10.56 1.95
CA ALA A 123 9.09 -11.74 2.53
C ALA A 123 8.40 -12.58 1.45
N GLN A 124 7.74 -11.93 0.50
CA GLN A 124 7.09 -12.61 -0.61
C GLN A 124 8.08 -13.32 -1.54
N SER A 125 9.19 -12.67 -1.86
CA SER A 125 10.23 -13.23 -2.73
C SER A 125 10.91 -14.46 -2.12
N GLU A 126 10.94 -14.53 -0.80
CA GLU A 126 11.46 -15.64 -0.02
C GLU A 126 10.41 -16.73 0.27
N GLY A 127 9.17 -16.58 -0.23
CA GLY A 127 8.09 -17.55 -0.01
C GLY A 127 7.59 -17.62 1.43
N ARG A 128 7.78 -16.55 2.22
CA ARG A 128 7.40 -16.49 3.64
C ARG A 128 6.16 -15.63 3.85
N PRO A 129 5.28 -15.97 4.80
CA PRO A 129 4.18 -15.09 5.20
C PRO A 129 4.70 -13.79 5.82
N MET A 130 3.89 -12.74 5.80
CA MET A 130 4.21 -11.48 6.47
C MET A 130 4.21 -11.60 7.99
N TYR A 131 3.30 -12.42 8.51
CA TYR A 131 3.17 -12.79 9.90
C TYR A 131 2.29 -14.03 9.96
N THR A 132 2.46 -14.80 11.03
CA THR A 132 1.63 -15.96 11.41
C THR A 132 0.27 -15.53 11.91
#